data_AF-A0A2C9T440-F1
#
_entry.id   AF-A0A2C9T440-F1
#
_cell.length_a   1.000
_cell.length_b   1.000
_cell.length_c   1.000
_cell.angle_alpha   90.00
_cell.angle_beta   90.00
_cell.angle_gamma   90.00
#
_symmetry.space_group_name_H-M   'P 1'
#
loop_
_entity.id
_entity.type
_entity.pdbx_description
1 polymer ?
#
loop_
_entity_poly.entity_id
_entity_poly.type
_entity_poly.pdbx_seq_one_letter_code
_entity_poly.pdbx_strand_id
1 'polypeptide(L)'
;MPAALHVTPDGRFTAITLTDETTIATTIGTSDHASLTSHAGHYTFWFVPSLKPVNRRATELLLALTNFTATSVPLLRGDVIITANDAHGNLASCTQPQLDHLFQTRPGRRDERRLVRRYVHAAKCRRNTASRDADLHPVH
;
A
#
# COMPACT_ATOMS: atom_id res chain seq x y z
N MET A 1 13.67 -3.73 -18.48
CA MET A 1 12.29 -3.18 -18.48
C MET A 1 11.95 -2.81 -17.06
N PRO A 2 11.49 -1.60 -16.79
CA PRO A 2 11.34 -1.21 -15.41
C PRO A 2 10.17 -1.92 -14.73
N ALA A 3 10.42 -2.81 -13.77
CA ALA A 3 9.35 -3.49 -13.04
C ALA A 3 8.98 -2.72 -11.76
N ALA A 4 7.69 -2.60 -11.48
CA ALA A 4 7.16 -2.20 -10.19
C ALA A 4 6.21 -3.28 -9.68
N LEU A 5 5.91 -3.26 -8.38
CA LEU A 5 5.00 -4.22 -7.76
C LEU A 5 3.65 -3.58 -7.50
N HIS A 6 2.61 -4.03 -8.18
CA HIS A 6 1.23 -3.69 -7.88
C HIS A 6 0.68 -4.64 -6.83
N VAL A 7 0.18 -4.07 -5.74
CA VAL A 7 -0.49 -4.79 -4.66
C VAL A 7 -1.94 -4.36 -4.63
N THR A 8 -2.85 -5.29 -4.85
CA THR A 8 -4.29 -5.04 -4.83
C THR A 8 -4.88 -5.30 -3.43
N PRO A 9 -6.03 -4.68 -3.07
CA PRO A 9 -6.64 -4.87 -1.75
C PRO A 9 -7.05 -6.31 -1.40
N ASP A 10 -7.30 -7.16 -2.40
CA ASP A 10 -7.58 -8.59 -2.23
C ASP A 10 -6.31 -9.41 -1.92
N GLY A 11 -5.13 -8.76 -1.91
CA GLY A 11 -3.87 -9.35 -1.50
C GLY A 11 -3.08 -9.99 -2.63
N ARG A 12 -3.43 -9.72 -3.90
CA ARG A 12 -2.63 -10.17 -5.04
C ARG A 12 -1.44 -9.26 -5.23
N PHE A 13 -0.36 -9.87 -5.71
CA PHE A 13 0.83 -9.17 -6.11
C PHE A 13 1.08 -9.42 -7.60
N THR A 14 1.25 -8.36 -8.37
CA THR A 14 1.51 -8.44 -9.81
C THR A 14 2.66 -7.52 -10.15
N ALA A 15 3.67 -8.03 -10.85
CA ALA A 15 4.69 -7.17 -11.44
C ALA A 15 4.10 -6.42 -12.63
N ILE A 16 4.26 -5.10 -12.66
CA ILE A 16 3.81 -4.23 -13.75
C ILE A 16 5.03 -3.53 -14.36
N THR A 17 4.94 -3.19 -15.64
CA THR A 17 5.95 -2.36 -16.29
C THR A 17 5.67 -0.91 -15.93
N LEU A 18 6.67 -0.23 -15.40
CA LEU A 18 6.65 1.21 -15.19
C LEU A 18 7.32 1.89 -16.39
N THR A 19 6.61 2.79 -17.06
CA THR A 19 7.22 3.62 -18.11
C THR A 19 7.73 4.93 -17.51
N ASP A 20 6.94 5.51 -16.61
CA ASP A 20 7.18 6.77 -15.91
C ASP A 20 6.21 6.91 -14.71
N GLU A 21 6.24 8.06 -14.05
CA GLU A 21 5.33 8.40 -12.96
C GLU A 21 3.85 8.48 -13.40
N THR A 22 3.57 8.79 -14.68
CA THR A 22 2.18 8.81 -15.18
C THR A 22 1.55 7.41 -15.14
N THR A 23 2.37 6.37 -15.35
CA THR A 23 1.96 4.97 -15.19
C THR A 23 1.48 4.66 -13.77
N ILE A 24 2.09 5.29 -12.75
CA ILE A 24 1.67 5.18 -11.35
C ILE A 24 0.27 5.77 -11.18
N ALA A 25 0.06 7.02 -11.63
CA ALA A 25 -1.23 7.70 -11.52
C ALA A 25 -2.34 6.95 -12.26
N THR A 26 -2.09 6.46 -13.48
CA THR A 26 -3.06 5.67 -14.24
C THR A 26 -3.43 4.37 -13.53
N THR A 27 -2.44 3.67 -12.96
CA THR A 27 -2.68 2.38 -12.29
C THR A 27 -3.39 2.56 -10.94
N ILE A 28 -3.07 3.63 -10.19
CA ILE A 28 -3.76 3.98 -8.94
C ILE A 28 -5.18 4.52 -9.22
N GLY A 29 -5.37 5.12 -10.40
CA GLY A 29 -6.63 5.70 -10.85
C GLY A 29 -6.84 7.15 -10.42
N THR A 30 -5.80 7.86 -9.98
CA THR A 30 -5.85 9.29 -9.64
C THR A 30 -4.47 9.93 -9.68
N SER A 31 -4.42 11.21 -10.02
CA SER A 31 -3.20 12.03 -9.92
C SER A 31 -2.94 12.49 -8.48
N ASP A 32 -3.98 12.58 -7.64
CA ASP A 32 -3.84 12.93 -6.22
C ASP A 32 -3.50 11.68 -5.40
N HIS A 33 -2.20 11.42 -5.28
CA HIS A 33 -1.66 10.26 -4.59
C HIS A 33 -0.59 10.67 -3.58
N ALA A 34 -0.44 9.87 -2.54
CA ALA A 34 0.57 10.04 -1.51
C ALA A 34 1.68 9.00 -1.66
N SER A 35 2.86 9.31 -1.14
CA SER A 35 3.99 8.38 -1.11
C SER A 35 4.60 8.23 0.28
N LEU A 36 5.14 7.05 0.56
CA LEU A 36 5.94 6.76 1.75
C LEU A 36 7.16 5.94 1.35
N THR A 37 8.34 6.35 1.82
CA THR A 37 9.60 5.66 1.51
C THR A 37 9.98 4.71 2.63
N SER A 38 10.46 3.52 2.26
CA SER A 38 11.06 2.54 3.19
C SER A 38 12.22 3.16 3.99
N HIS A 39 12.54 2.59 5.16
CA HIS A 39 13.57 3.15 6.04
C HIS A 39 14.94 3.24 5.37
N ALA A 40 15.33 2.20 4.62
CA ALA A 40 16.60 2.15 3.91
C ALA A 40 16.59 2.93 2.58
N GLY A 41 15.47 3.57 2.22
CA GLY A 41 15.35 4.33 0.97
C GLY A 41 15.20 3.47 -0.29
N HIS A 42 15.22 2.13 -0.19
CA HIS A 42 15.20 1.25 -1.37
C HIS A 42 13.86 1.16 -2.10
N TYR A 43 12.76 1.41 -1.39
CA TYR A 43 11.40 1.29 -1.91
C TYR A 43 10.56 2.52 -1.60
N THR A 44 9.67 2.86 -2.53
CA THR A 44 8.64 3.89 -2.37
C THR A 44 7.26 3.27 -2.58
N PHE A 45 6.34 3.55 -1.66
CA PHE A 45 4.95 3.08 -1.67
C PHE A 45 4.06 4.22 -2.14
N TRP A 46 3.36 4.04 -3.25
CA TRP A 46 2.44 5.00 -3.84
C TRP A 46 1.00 4.54 -3.62
N PHE A 47 0.15 5.39 -3.05
CA PHE A 47 -1.21 5.03 -2.65
C PHE A 47 -2.14 6.24 -2.61
N VAL A 48 -3.45 6.01 -2.53
CA VAL A 48 -4.44 7.09 -2.33
C VAL A 48 -4.92 7.11 -0.89
N PRO A 49 -4.85 8.26 -0.19
CA PRO A 49 -5.56 8.47 1.06
C PRO A 49 -7.08 8.44 0.81
N SER A 50 -7.69 7.27 0.86
CA SER A 50 -9.11 7.07 0.48
C SER A 50 -9.87 6.24 1.51
N LEU A 51 -11.20 6.19 1.38
CA LEU A 51 -12.05 5.28 2.17
C LEU A 51 -12.08 3.84 1.61
N LYS A 52 -11.24 3.54 0.60
CA LYS A 52 -11.13 2.20 0.00
C LYS A 52 -10.80 1.12 1.06
N PRO A 53 -11.08 -0.17 0.77
CA PRO A 53 -10.66 -1.27 1.62
C PRO A 53 -9.16 -1.21 1.95
N VAL A 54 -8.81 -1.64 3.17
CA VAL A 54 -7.42 -1.71 3.60
C VAL A 54 -6.69 -2.76 2.79
N ASN A 55 -5.56 -2.38 2.20
CA ASN A 55 -4.62 -3.28 1.57
C ASN A 55 -3.68 -3.84 2.63
N ARG A 56 -4.03 -5.03 3.13
CA ARG A 56 -3.33 -5.67 4.24
C ARG A 56 -1.88 -5.98 3.87
N ARG A 57 -1.68 -6.59 2.70
CA ARG A 57 -0.35 -6.97 2.21
C ARG A 57 0.57 -5.78 2.02
N ALA A 58 0.09 -4.69 1.43
CA ALA A 58 0.89 -3.47 1.30
C ALA A 58 1.22 -2.85 2.67
N THR A 59 0.27 -2.86 3.61
CA THR A 59 0.49 -2.34 4.97
C THR A 59 1.51 -3.18 5.75
N GLU A 60 1.46 -4.51 5.60
CA GLU A 60 2.41 -5.44 6.19
C GLU A 60 3.84 -5.23 5.65
N LEU A 61 3.97 -5.01 4.34
CA LEU A 61 5.25 -4.66 3.71
C LEU A 61 5.77 -3.32 4.20
N LEU A 62 4.91 -2.30 4.25
CA LEU A 62 5.29 -0.99 4.78
C LEU A 62 5.83 -1.12 6.21
N LEU A 63 5.15 -1.89 7.07
CA LEU A 63 5.62 -2.14 8.44
C LEU A 63 6.98 -2.85 8.46
N ALA A 64 7.16 -3.88 7.66
CA ALA A 64 8.39 -4.67 7.65
C ALA A 64 9.59 -3.91 7.06
N LEU A 65 9.35 -2.92 6.20
CA LEU A 65 10.37 -2.17 5.47
C LEU A 65 10.59 -0.75 6.01
N THR A 66 9.91 -0.36 7.09
CA THR A 66 10.06 0.94 7.74
C THR A 66 10.30 0.79 9.23
N ASN A 67 10.60 1.91 9.90
CA ASN A 67 10.70 1.96 11.36
C ASN A 67 9.36 2.20 12.05
N PHE A 68 8.23 2.07 11.34
CA PHE A 68 6.94 2.14 11.99
C PHE A 68 6.78 0.97 12.97
N THR A 69 5.90 1.19 13.94
CA THR A 69 5.43 0.11 14.82
C THR A 69 4.11 -0.42 14.28
N ALA A 70 3.72 -1.64 14.65
CA ALA A 70 2.40 -2.18 14.27
C ALA A 70 1.23 -1.29 14.74
N THR A 71 1.43 -0.43 15.73
CA THR A 71 0.46 0.55 16.21
C THR A 71 0.46 1.86 15.42
N SER A 72 1.61 2.32 14.93
CA SER A 72 1.75 3.61 14.25
C SER A 72 1.76 3.53 12.73
N VAL A 73 2.03 2.36 12.14
CA VAL A 73 2.07 2.20 10.67
C VAL A 73 0.74 2.66 10.04
N PRO A 74 0.77 3.53 9.02
CA PRO A 74 -0.43 3.90 8.28
C PRO A 74 -1.10 2.67 7.66
N LEU A 75 -2.44 2.62 7.70
CA LEU A 75 -3.18 1.58 7.00
C LEU A 75 -3.30 2.01 5.53
N LEU A 76 -2.54 1.35 4.65
CA LEU A 76 -2.62 1.59 3.22
C LEU A 76 -3.94 1.05 2.66
N ARG A 77 -4.58 1.80 1.76
CA ARG A 77 -5.93 1.52 1.26
C ARG A 77 -5.97 1.58 -0.25
N GLY A 78 -6.84 0.76 -0.84
CA GLY A 78 -6.91 0.63 -2.29
C GLY A 78 -5.66 -0.01 -2.89
N ASP A 79 -5.47 0.23 -4.18
CA ASP A 79 -4.29 -0.19 -4.90
C ASP A 79 -3.06 0.53 -4.39
N VAL A 80 -1.97 -0.23 -4.23
CA VAL A 80 -0.68 0.29 -3.82
C VAL A 80 0.35 -0.15 -4.85
N ILE A 81 1.17 0.78 -5.29
CA ILE A 81 2.30 0.49 -6.18
C ILE A 81 3.57 0.65 -5.36
N ILE A 82 4.47 -0.32 -5.47
CA ILE A 82 5.77 -0.29 -4.82
C ILE A 82 6.83 -0.23 -5.92
N THR A 83 7.62 0.83 -5.91
CA THR A 83 8.74 1.03 -6.84
C THR A 83 10.05 0.92 -6.08
N ALA A 84 11.14 0.62 -6.79
CA ALA A 84 12.47 0.73 -6.24
C ALA A 84 12.98 2.17 -6.38
N ASN A 85 14.05 2.48 -5.64
CA ASN A 85 14.84 3.68 -5.87
C ASN A 85 16.29 3.31 -6.18
N ASP A 86 16.97 4.13 -6.98
CA ASP A 86 18.41 4.01 -7.21
C ASP A 86 19.22 4.49 -5.98
N ALA A 87 20.55 4.46 -6.09
CA ALA A 87 21.44 4.90 -5.02
C ALA A 87 21.31 6.40 -4.67
N HIS A 88 20.70 7.19 -5.55
CA HIS A 88 20.44 8.61 -5.37
C HIS A 88 19.01 8.88 -4.86
N GLY A 89 18.21 7.84 -4.63
CA GLY A 89 16.82 7.96 -4.19
C GLY A 89 15.84 8.28 -5.32
N ASN A 90 16.28 8.25 -6.58
CA ASN A 90 15.40 8.47 -7.72
C ASN A 90 14.61 7.21 -8.04
N LEU A 91 13.43 7.39 -8.64
CA LEU A 91 12.59 6.31 -9.11
C LEU A 91 13.39 5.37 -10.02
N ALA A 92 13.43 4.10 -9.63
CA ALA A 92 14.08 3.05 -10.37
C ALA A 92 13.15 1.83 -10.44
N SER A 93 13.47 0.94 -11.35
CA SER A 93 12.76 -0.33 -11.40
C SER A 93 13.29 -1.37 -10.44
N CYS A 94 12.35 -2.12 -9.90
CA CYS A 94 12.62 -3.33 -9.15
C CYS A 94 13.33 -4.33 -10.05
N THR A 95 14.51 -4.74 -9.62
CA THR A 95 15.18 -5.95 -10.11
C THR A 95 14.43 -7.19 -9.63
N GLN A 96 14.65 -8.34 -10.29
CA GLN A 96 14.02 -9.60 -9.86
C GLN A 96 14.33 -9.95 -8.39
N PRO A 97 15.57 -9.81 -7.88
CA PRO A 97 15.86 -10.05 -6.46
C PRO A 97 15.08 -9.12 -5.51
N GLN A 98 14.85 -7.87 -5.91
CA GLN A 98 14.03 -6.93 -5.13
C GLN A 98 12.55 -7.34 -5.11
N LEU A 99 12.02 -7.82 -6.24
CA LEU A 99 10.66 -8.38 -6.28
C LEU A 99 10.54 -9.60 -5.38
N ASP A 100 11.50 -10.53 -5.45
CA ASP A 100 11.54 -11.72 -4.61
C ASP A 100 11.61 -11.36 -3.12
N HIS A 101 12.45 -10.37 -2.77
CA HIS A 101 12.51 -9.81 -1.42
C HIS A 101 11.16 -9.26 -0.97
N LEU A 102 10.46 -8.49 -1.80
CA LEU A 102 9.12 -7.99 -1.50
C LEU A 102 8.10 -9.13 -1.33
N PHE A 103 8.12 -10.16 -2.17
CA PHE A 103 7.19 -11.29 -2.06
C PHE A 103 7.36 -12.07 -0.76
N GLN A 104 8.60 -12.24 -0.31
CA GLN A 104 8.97 -13.03 0.87
C GLN A 104 8.89 -12.24 2.17
N THR A 105 9.01 -10.91 2.11
CA THR A 105 8.98 -10.05 3.30
C THR A 105 7.65 -10.15 4.02
N ARG A 106 7.70 -10.42 5.32
CA ARG A 106 6.54 -10.45 6.22
C ARG A 106 6.91 -9.82 7.57
N PRO A 107 5.98 -9.13 8.23
CA PRO A 107 6.21 -8.66 9.60
C PRO A 107 6.28 -9.84 10.57
N GLY A 108 6.86 -9.61 11.75
CA GLY A 108 6.88 -10.63 12.81
C GLY A 108 5.48 -11.01 13.30
N ARG A 109 5.32 -12.24 13.81
CA ARG A 109 4.02 -12.79 14.27
C ARG A 109 3.30 -11.92 15.32
N ARG A 110 4.03 -11.17 16.14
CA ARG A 110 3.44 -10.26 17.14
C ARG A 110 2.79 -9.06 16.46
N ASP A 111 3.47 -8.50 15.47
CA ASP A 111 3.03 -7.33 14.73
C ASP A 111 1.89 -7.67 13.79
N GLU A 112 1.95 -8.83 13.13
CA GLU A 112 0.85 -9.37 12.33
C GLU A 112 -0.44 -9.48 13.16
N ARG A 113 -0.37 -10.05 14.37
CA ARG A 113 -1.54 -10.13 15.28
C ARG A 113 -2.08 -8.75 15.66
N ARG A 114 -1.21 -7.75 15.82
CA ARG A 114 -1.64 -6.36 16.10
C ARG A 114 -2.31 -5.73 14.88
N LEU A 115 -1.74 -5.92 13.68
CA LEU A 115 -2.31 -5.45 12.42
C LEU A 115 -3.68 -6.05 12.16
N VAL A 116 -3.87 -7.36 12.39
CA VAL A 116 -5.18 -8.02 12.26
C VAL A 116 -6.26 -7.31 13.07
N ARG A 117 -5.97 -6.95 14.33
CA ARG A 117 -6.92 -6.19 15.18
C ARG A 117 -7.23 -4.81 14.59
N ARG A 118 -6.22 -4.11 14.06
CA ARG A 118 -6.40 -2.80 13.41
C ARG A 118 -7.24 -2.91 12.13
N TYR A 119 -7.06 -3.96 11.34
CA TYR A 119 -7.88 -4.22 10.15
C TYR A 119 -9.34 -4.46 10.49
N VAL A 120 -9.61 -5.28 11.52
CA VAL A 120 -10.98 -5.52 12.01
C VAL A 120 -11.62 -4.21 12.48
N HIS A 121 -10.88 -3.40 13.22
CA HIS A 121 -11.38 -2.10 13.68
C HIS A 121 -11.66 -1.15 12.51
N ALA A 122 -10.75 -1.04 11.54
CA ALA A 122 -10.91 -0.20 10.37
C ALA A 122 -12.11 -0.63 9.50
N ALA A 123 -12.36 -1.94 9.37
CA ALA A 123 -13.52 -2.46 8.67
C ALA A 123 -14.85 -2.15 9.38
N LYS A 124 -14.85 -2.12 10.72
CA LYS A 124 -16.00 -1.68 11.52
C LYS A 124 -16.27 -0.19 11.32
N CYS A 125 -15.25 0.67 11.43
CA CYS A 125 -15.42 2.11 11.24
C CYS A 125 -15.96 2.45 9.84
N ARG A 126 -15.44 1.79 8.79
CA ARG A 126 -15.94 2.01 7.42
C ARG A 126 -17.43 1.69 7.28
N ARG A 127 -17.90 0.60 7.88
CA ARG A 127 -19.32 0.24 7.86
C ARG A 127 -20.17 1.32 8.52
N ASN A 128 -19.74 1.81 9.68
CA ASN A 128 -20.48 2.86 10.38
C ASN A 128 -20.52 4.18 9.61
N THR A 129 -19.43 4.55 8.92
CA THR A 129 -19.40 5.75 8.06
C THR A 129 -20.30 5.57 6.83
N ALA A 130 -20.25 4.41 6.17
CA ALA A 130 -21.09 4.14 5.01
C ALA A 130 -22.59 4.10 5.36
N SER A 131 -22.96 3.53 6.52
CA SER A 131 -24.34 3.57 7.01
C SER A 131 -24.81 4.99 7.31
N ARG A 132 -23.94 5.84 7.88
CA ARG A 132 -24.27 7.25 8.15
C ARG A 132 -24.43 8.08 6.88
N ASP A 133 -23.60 7.82 5.87
CA ASP A 133 -23.66 8.51 4.57
C ASP A 133 -24.96 8.15 3.82
N ALA A 134 -25.35 6.87 3.86
CA ALA A 134 -26.61 6.39 3.30
C ALA A 134 -27.86 6.99 3.98
N ASP A 135 -27.81 7.24 5.29
CA ASP A 135 -28.90 7.92 6.02
C ASP A 135 -28.98 9.43 5.70
N LEU A 136 -27.86 10.06 5.32
CA LEU A 136 -27.83 11.50 5.03
C LEU A 136 -28.29 11.84 3.60
N HIS A 137 -28.13 10.93 2.65
CA HIS A 137 -28.52 11.11 1.24
C HIS A 137 -29.48 10.01 0.79
N PRO A 138 -30.78 10.07 1.19
CA PRO A 138 -31.77 9.16 0.64
C PRO A 138 -31.94 9.43 -0.85
N VAL A 139 -31.66 8.42 -1.68
CA VAL A 139 -32.00 8.41 -3.09
C VAL A 139 -33.52 8.53 -3.23
N HIS A 140 -33.98 9.68 -3.72
CA HIS A 140 -35.37 9.95 -4.11
C HIS A 140 -35.66 9.43 -5.51
#